data_AF-A0A9W7FMM3-F1
#
_entry.id   AF-A0A9W7FMM3-F1
#
_cell.length_a   1.000
_cell.length_b   1.000
_cell.length_c   1.000
_cell.angle_alpha   90.00
_cell.angle_beta   90.00
_cell.angle_gamma   90.00
#
_symmetry.space_group_name_H-M   'P 1'
#
loop_
_entity.id
_entity.type
_entity.pdbx_description
1 polymer ?
#
loop_
_entity_poly.entity_id
_entity_poly.type
_entity_poly.pdbx_seq_one_letter_code
_entity_poly.pdbx_strand_id
1 'polypeptide(L)' 'MSASELRQRYHKGGSVPDSELSASQLRARYGVQSNNCDFSTSSKANENSDAIMLAVGAFAVVVFLYFVFNYFTSM' A
#
# COMPACT_ATOMS: atom_id res chain seq x y z
N MET A 1 19.85 -38.46 6.77
CA MET A 1 19.66 -37.01 6.54
C MET A 1 19.96 -36.74 5.08
N SER A 2 18.97 -36.29 4.33
CA SER A 2 19.11 -35.97 2.90
C SER A 2 19.94 -34.69 2.72
N ALA A 3 20.74 -34.60 1.65
CA ALA A 3 21.52 -33.40 1.34
C ALA A 3 20.65 -32.14 1.24
N SER A 4 19.38 -32.29 0.87
CA SER A 4 18.39 -31.21 0.85
C SER A 4 18.03 -30.69 2.25
N GLU A 5 18.00 -31.57 3.26
CA GLU A 5 17.76 -31.19 4.66
C GLU A 5 18.98 -30.46 5.25
N LEU A 6 20.20 -30.93 4.92
CA LEU A 6 21.43 -30.22 5.26
C LEU A 6 21.42 -28.82 4.65
N ARG A 7 21.09 -28.71 3.35
CA ARG A 7 21.06 -27.43 2.66
C ARG A 7 20.03 -26.49 3.26
N GLN A 8 18.83 -26.95 3.61
CA GLN A 8 17.83 -26.13 4.31
C GLN A 8 18.32 -25.63 5.67
N ARG A 9 19.04 -26.45 6.42
CA ARG A 9 19.55 -26.09 7.75
C ARG A 9 20.75 -25.14 7.69
N TYR A 10 21.64 -25.29 6.70
CA TYR A 10 22.85 -24.47 6.57
C TYR A 10 22.68 -23.24 5.67
N HIS A 11 21.77 -23.24 4.67
CA HIS A 11 21.57 -22.08 3.78
C HIS A 11 20.65 -20.99 4.35
N LYS A 12 19.76 -21.29 5.32
CA LYS A 12 18.85 -20.29 5.90
C LYS A 12 19.53 -19.31 6.89
N GLY A 13 20.82 -19.03 6.72
CA GLY A 13 21.51 -17.98 7.49
C GLY A 13 22.54 -18.47 8.51
N GLY A 14 23.35 -19.49 8.15
CA GLY A 14 24.56 -19.84 8.90
C GLY A 14 24.32 -20.35 10.33
N SER A 15 25.39 -20.77 10.99
CA SER A 15 25.41 -21.28 12.37
C SER A 15 25.11 -20.23 13.45
N VAL A 16 24.61 -19.06 13.06
CA VAL A 16 24.40 -17.93 13.96
C VAL A 16 23.10 -18.17 14.72
N PRO A 17 23.18 -18.25 16.06
CA PRO A 17 21.99 -18.38 16.89
C PRO A 17 21.15 -17.11 16.81
N ASP A 18 19.83 -17.24 16.95
CA ASP A 18 18.89 -16.12 16.85
C ASP A 18 19.15 -14.99 17.87
N SER A 19 19.91 -15.27 18.94
CA SER A 19 20.39 -14.29 19.93
C SER A 19 21.44 -13.31 19.40
N GLU A 20 22.11 -13.65 18.30
CA GLU A 20 23.14 -12.81 17.65
C GLU A 20 22.61 -12.14 16.37
N LEU A 21 21.38 -12.48 15.96
CA LEU A 21 20.71 -11.88 14.81
C LEU A 21 20.01 -10.59 15.23
N SER A 22 20.20 -9.53 14.44
CA SER A 22 19.40 -8.31 14.60
C SER A 22 17.92 -8.61 14.37
N ALA A 23 17.03 -7.86 15.02
CA ALA A 23 15.59 -8.03 14.89
C ALA A 23 15.10 -8.03 13.43
N SER A 24 15.77 -7.29 12.54
CA SER A 24 15.49 -7.28 11.10
C SER A 24 15.86 -8.60 10.40
N GLN A 25 16.94 -9.25 10.82
CA GLN A 25 17.42 -10.51 10.26
C GLN A 25 16.61 -11.70 10.78
N LEU A 26 16.25 -11.69 12.06
CA LEU A 26 15.32 -12.66 12.65
C LEU A 26 13.97 -12.60 11.93
N ARG A 27 13.45 -11.39 11.74
CA ARG A 27 12.23 -11.13 10.98
C ARG A 27 12.29 -11.67 9.54
N ALA A 28 13.42 -11.47 8.85
CA ALA A 28 13.64 -12.02 7.51
C ALA A 28 13.71 -13.57 7.49
N ARG A 29 14.32 -14.19 8.52
CA ARG A 29 14.44 -15.66 8.63
C ARG A 29 13.11 -16.34 8.92
N TYR A 30 12.28 -15.73 9.76
CA TYR A 30 10.96 -16.21 10.15
C TYR A 30 9.83 -15.73 9.23
N GLY A 31 10.14 -14.98 8.17
CA GLY A 31 9.14 -14.48 7.22
C GLY A 31 8.13 -13.53 7.87
N VAL A 32 8.48 -12.93 9.01
CA VAL A 32 7.64 -11.95 9.69
C VAL A 32 7.67 -10.69 8.82
N GLN A 33 6.53 -10.31 8.26
CA GLN A 33 6.46 -9.13 7.40
C GLN A 33 6.82 -7.92 8.25
N SER A 34 7.82 -7.13 7.81
CA SER A 34 8.10 -5.88 8.50
C SER A 34 6.88 -5.00 8.39
N ASN A 35 6.39 -4.52 9.53
CA ASN A 35 5.30 -3.56 9.58
C ASN A 35 5.84 -2.20 9.12
N ASN A 36 6.24 -2.12 7.85
CA ASN A 36 6.43 -0.88 7.14
C ASN A 36 5.02 -0.42 6.78
N CYS A 37 4.28 0.05 7.80
CA CYS A 37 3.08 0.84 7.57
C CYS A 37 3.55 2.12 6.88
N ASP A 38 3.65 2.07 5.56
CA ASP A 38 3.97 3.23 4.75
C ASP A 38 2.70 4.10 4.69
N PHE A 39 2.49 4.90 5.75
CA PHE A 39 1.36 5.84 5.83
C PHE A 39 1.41 6.91 4.73
N SER A 40 2.48 6.94 3.93
CA SER A 40 2.61 7.79 2.74
C SER A 40 1.75 7.31 1.57
N THR A 41 1.27 6.06 1.58
CA THR A 41 0.34 5.56 0.56
C THR A 41 -1.10 5.61 1.07
N SER A 42 -1.61 6.83 1.29
CA SER A 42 -3.06 7.10 1.38
C SER A 42 -3.72 7.09 -0.01
N SER A 43 -3.32 6.15 -0.86
CA SER A 43 -3.76 6.03 -2.25
C SER A 43 -3.63 4.59 -2.72
N LYS A 44 -4.23 3.68 -1.96
CA LYS A 44 -4.55 2.33 -2.40
C LYS A 44 -6.05 2.11 -2.27
N ALA A 45 -6.72 2.45 -3.36
CA ALA A 45 -7.79 1.67 -3.97
C ALA A 45 -9.01 1.39 -3.08
N ASN A 46 -9.94 2.33 -3.10
CA ASN A 46 -11.34 1.97 -3.10
C ASN A 46 -11.89 2.43 -4.46
N GLU A 47 -11.94 1.50 -5.42
CA GLU A 47 -12.36 1.75 -6.80
C GLU A 47 -13.74 2.42 -6.88
N ASN A 48 -14.60 2.18 -5.88
CA ASN A 48 -15.91 2.83 -5.78
C ASN A 48 -15.82 4.25 -5.22
N SER A 49 -14.92 4.54 -4.26
CA SER A 49 -14.79 5.89 -3.73
C SER A 49 -14.13 6.86 -4.70
N ASP A 50 -13.17 6.39 -5.50
CA ASP A 50 -12.53 7.21 -6.55
C ASP A 50 -13.54 7.53 -7.67
N ALA A 51 -14.37 6.56 -8.06
CA ALA A 51 -15.45 6.79 -9.01
C ALA A 51 -16.50 7.79 -8.47
N ILE A 52 -16.87 7.68 -7.19
CA ILE A 52 -17.82 8.62 -6.56
C ILE A 52 -17.21 10.03 -6.44
N MET A 53 -15.94 10.16 -6.04
CA MET A 53 -15.31 11.47 -5.90
C MET A 53 -15.14 12.16 -7.27
N LEU A 54 -14.78 11.41 -8.31
CA LEU A 54 -14.71 11.90 -9.69
C LEU A 54 -16.10 12.34 -10.19
N ALA A 55 -17.14 11.52 -9.95
CA ALA A 55 -18.51 11.83 -10.35
C ALA A 55 -19.06 13.08 -9.65
N VAL A 56 -18.84 13.21 -8.33
CA VAL A 56 -19.26 14.38 -7.55
C VAL A 56 -18.50 15.63 -8.01
N GLY A 57 -17.19 15.53 -8.24
CA GLY A 57 -16.38 16.63 -8.74
C GLY A 57 -16.84 17.11 -10.11
N ALA A 58 -17.06 16.19 -11.05
CA ALA A 58 -17.56 16.53 -12.39
C ALA A 58 -18.95 17.19 -12.34
N PHE A 59 -19.86 16.66 -11.53
CA PHE A 59 -21.20 17.22 -11.38
C PHE A 59 -21.17 18.65 -10.81
N ALA A 60 -20.35 18.89 -9.78
CA ALA A 60 -20.22 20.22 -9.18
C ALA A 60 -19.74 21.28 -10.20
N VAL A 61 -18.77 20.93 -11.06
CA VAL A 61 -18.28 21.82 -12.12
C VAL A 61 -19.37 22.11 -13.15
N VAL A 62 -20.12 21.10 -13.60
CA VAL A 62 -21.20 21.28 -14.58
C VAL A 62 -22.30 22.19 -14.02
N VAL A 63 -22.73 21.97 -12.78
CA VAL A 63 -23.74 22.80 -12.11
C VAL A 63 -23.25 24.23 -11.95
N PHE A 64 -22.00 24.42 -11.53
CA PHE A 64 -21.40 25.74 -11.38
C PHE A 64 -21.35 26.49 -12.72
N LEU A 65 -20.90 25.84 -13.79
CA LEU A 65 -20.87 26.44 -15.13
C LEU A 65 -22.28 26.79 -15.60
N TYR A 66 -23.24 25.88 -15.47
CA TYR A 66 -24.64 26.16 -15.82
C TYR A 66 -25.17 27.39 -15.07
N PHE A 67 -24.90 27.48 -13.77
CA PHE A 67 -25.32 28.60 -12.95
C PHE A 67 -24.69 29.93 -13.41
N VAL A 68 -23.38 29.94 -13.69
CA VAL A 68 -22.67 31.13 -14.21
C VAL A 68 -23.19 31.54 -15.58
N PHE A 69 -23.39 30.58 -16.49
CA PHE A 69 -23.94 30.86 -17.82
C PHE A 69 -25.37 31.40 -17.76
N ASN A 70 -26.21 30.82 -16.89
CA ASN A 70 -27.58 31.27 -16.68
C ASN A 70 -27.61 32.67 -16.05
N TYR A 71 -26.77 32.92 -15.04
CA TYR A 71 -26.62 34.24 -14.43
C TYR A 71 -26.16 35.30 -15.43
N PHE A 72 -25.18 34.97 -16.29
CA PHE A 72 -24.68 35.88 -17.33
C PHE A 72 -25.71 36.13 -18.44
N THR A 73 -26.47 35.12 -18.84
CA THR A 73 -27.51 35.26 -19.89
C THR A 73 -28.75 36.00 -19.38
N SER A 74 -29.02 35.93 -18.08
CA SER A 74 -30.18 36.60 -17.46
C SER A 74 -29.95 38.09 -17.18
N MET A 75 -28.77 38.61 -17.48
CA MET A 75 -28.35 40.00 -17.23
C MET A 75 -28.25 40.77 -18.54
#